data_AF-A0A7X7PVC1-F1
#
_entry.id   AF-A0A7X7PVC1-F1
#
_cell.length_a   1.000
_cell.length_b   1.000
_cell.length_c   1.000
_cell.angle_alpha   90.00
_cell.angle_beta   90.00
_cell.angle_gamma   90.00
#
_symmetry.space_group_name_H-M   'P 1'
#
loop_
_entity.id
_entity.type
_entity.pdbx_description
1 polymer ?
#
loop_
_entity_poly.entity_id
_entity_poly.type
_entity_poly.pdbx_seq_one_letter_code
_entity_poly.pdbx_strand_id
1 'polypeptide(L)'
;MSSGGDRLLELNVGQRASLVRTITAEDVADFARLSGDRNALHLDEEFAARTEFGQRVVHGFLHASLLSTLVGTKLPGRGALYVSQSIAFTRPVFIGDTVEASAIVEAIDIETRVVTLRTEITRSGGETVMRGTATVRVLRLAAEKAQDASLAGARVAGLLDGRVALVTGASRGIGRATAALFARNGATVWINYHKSRAAAEALAQDILDSDGSCRLVQADVTRDVEIARMMDEIASEGGLDILVNNAGPKIVSRPFARLDWQALSDAYERIVGSAFR
;
A
#
# COMPACT_ATOMS: atom_id res chain seq x y z
N MET A 1 -7.70 -10.55 16.45
CA MET A 1 -6.89 -11.44 15.60
C MET A 1 -7.63 -11.64 14.29
N SER A 2 -7.17 -11.00 13.22
CA SER A 2 -7.45 -11.41 11.85
C SER A 2 -6.12 -11.21 11.13
N SER A 3 -5.61 -12.34 10.68
CA SER A 3 -4.35 -12.56 9.97
C SER A 3 -4.21 -11.63 8.77
N GLY A 4 -2.99 -11.34 8.33
CA GLY A 4 -2.68 -10.57 7.12
C GLY A 4 -3.12 -11.22 5.80
N GLY A 5 -4.30 -11.82 5.75
CA GLY A 5 -4.96 -12.32 4.54
C GLY A 5 -5.64 -11.20 3.76
N ASP A 6 -5.92 -11.47 2.49
CA ASP A 6 -6.64 -10.53 1.63
C ASP A 6 -8.09 -10.41 2.07
N ARG A 7 -8.45 -9.27 2.68
CA ARG A 7 -9.79 -9.00 3.22
C ARG A 7 -10.92 -9.27 2.23
N LEU A 8 -10.69 -9.05 0.93
CA LEU A 8 -11.73 -9.27 -0.08
C LEU A 8 -12.14 -10.75 -0.17
N LEU A 9 -11.18 -11.66 0.01
CA LEU A 9 -11.40 -13.11 -0.09
C LEU A 9 -12.12 -13.70 1.13
N GLU A 10 -12.20 -12.94 2.22
CA GLU A 10 -12.93 -13.33 3.43
C GLU A 10 -14.43 -12.98 3.37
N LEU A 11 -14.84 -12.20 2.37
CA LEU A 11 -16.21 -11.75 2.22
C LEU A 11 -17.06 -12.77 1.46
N ASN A 12 -18.34 -12.85 1.82
CA ASN A 12 -19.29 -13.72 1.16
C ASN A 12 -20.54 -12.93 0.74
N VAL A 13 -21.11 -13.25 -0.42
CA VAL A 13 -22.43 -12.75 -0.80
C VAL A 13 -23.47 -13.19 0.23
N GLY A 14 -24.36 -12.28 0.62
CA GLY A 14 -25.32 -12.47 1.71
C GLY A 14 -24.78 -12.14 3.10
N GLN A 15 -23.47 -11.90 3.26
CA GLN A 15 -22.91 -11.46 4.54
C GLN A 15 -23.54 -10.13 4.97
N ARG A 16 -23.94 -10.05 6.23
CA ARG A 16 -24.62 -8.89 6.82
C ARG A 16 -23.81 -8.32 7.98
N ALA A 17 -23.83 -7.00 8.11
CA ALA A 17 -23.42 -6.31 9.33
C ALA A 17 -24.40 -5.18 9.63
N SER A 18 -24.51 -4.84 10.91
CA SER A 18 -25.28 -3.66 11.34
C SER A 18 -24.68 -2.96 12.55
N LEU A 19 -25.18 -1.77 12.81
CA LEU A 19 -24.93 -1.02 14.03
C LEU A 19 -26.20 -0.28 14.43
N VAL A 20 -26.42 -0.16 15.74
CA VAL A 20 -27.58 0.49 16.32
C VAL A 20 -27.11 1.75 17.04
N ARG A 21 -27.84 2.86 16.89
CA ARG A 21 -27.57 4.10 17.61
C ARG A 21 -28.88 4.85 17.89
N THR A 22 -28.99 5.41 19.09
CA THR A 22 -30.01 6.41 19.42
C THR A 22 -29.52 7.79 19.01
N ILE A 23 -30.30 8.53 18.23
CA ILE A 23 -29.94 9.88 17.79
C ILE A 23 -30.36 10.89 18.84
N THR A 24 -29.42 11.68 19.34
CA THR A 24 -29.64 12.65 20.40
C THR A 24 -29.74 14.08 19.86
N ALA A 25 -30.22 15.02 20.69
CA ALA A 25 -30.20 16.43 20.36
C ALA A 25 -28.76 16.97 20.22
N GLU A 26 -27.81 16.41 20.97
CA GLU A 26 -26.39 16.73 20.89
C GLU A 26 -25.81 16.32 19.54
N ASP A 27 -26.13 15.10 19.05
CA ASP A 27 -25.71 14.65 17.71
C ASP A 27 -26.19 15.62 16.62
N VAL A 28 -27.44 16.09 16.71
CA VAL A 28 -28.03 17.05 15.75
C VAL A 28 -27.30 18.38 15.79
N ALA A 29 -27.01 18.90 17.00
CA ALA A 29 -26.28 20.14 17.17
C ALA A 29 -24.84 20.03 16.64
N ASP A 30 -24.15 18.94 16.93
CA ASP A 30 -22.79 18.69 16.44
C ASP A 30 -22.74 18.51 14.94
N PHE A 31 -23.71 17.80 14.34
CA PHE A 31 -23.78 17.64 12.91
C PHE A 31 -24.06 18.97 12.21
N ALA A 32 -24.97 19.81 12.74
CA ALA A 32 -25.21 21.15 12.21
C ALA A 32 -23.95 22.03 12.28
N ARG A 33 -23.19 21.93 13.37
CA ARG A 33 -21.91 22.62 13.54
C ARG A 33 -20.86 22.15 12.53
N LEU A 34 -20.77 20.84 12.31
CA LEU A 34 -19.79 20.23 11.40
C LEU A 34 -20.11 20.45 9.93
N SER A 35 -21.38 20.22 9.54
CA SER A 35 -21.83 20.29 8.15
C SER A 35 -22.12 21.71 7.67
N GLY A 36 -22.41 22.63 8.60
CA GLY A 36 -22.92 23.97 8.28
C GLY A 36 -24.42 24.00 7.97
N ASP A 37 -25.11 22.86 7.96
CA ASP A 37 -26.56 22.81 7.78
C ASP A 37 -27.30 23.23 9.05
N ARG A 38 -27.64 24.52 9.10
CA ARG A 38 -28.36 25.15 10.20
C ARG A 38 -29.84 25.39 9.88
N ASN A 39 -30.44 24.57 9.01
CA ASN A 39 -31.86 24.68 8.71
C ASN A 39 -32.70 24.63 10.00
N ALA A 40 -33.65 25.55 10.13
CA ALA A 40 -34.51 25.69 11.30
C ALA A 40 -35.29 24.41 11.61
N LEU A 41 -35.61 23.60 10.59
CA LEU A 41 -36.27 22.29 10.75
C LEU A 41 -35.53 21.35 11.72
N HIS A 42 -34.21 21.49 11.84
CA HIS A 42 -33.37 20.63 12.69
C HIS A 42 -33.07 21.25 14.06
N LEU A 43 -33.12 22.57 14.19
CA LEU A 43 -32.56 23.28 15.35
C LEU A 43 -33.58 24.08 16.15
N ASP A 44 -34.67 24.51 15.54
CA ASP A 44 -35.67 25.39 16.13
C ASP A 44 -36.98 24.63 16.40
N GLU A 45 -37.33 24.50 17.68
CA GLU A 45 -38.54 23.79 18.12
C GLU A 45 -39.82 24.51 17.70
N GLU A 46 -39.87 25.85 17.77
CA GLU A 46 -41.05 26.65 17.40
C GLU A 46 -41.28 26.64 15.90
N PHE A 47 -40.21 26.65 15.11
CA PHE A 47 -40.30 26.48 13.67
C PHE A 47 -40.81 25.07 13.34
N ALA A 48 -40.18 24.04 13.89
CA ALA A 48 -40.51 22.66 13.55
C ALA A 48 -41.93 22.26 13.98
N ALA A 49 -42.43 22.76 15.11
CA ALA A 49 -43.80 22.56 15.57
C ALA A 49 -44.87 23.09 14.60
N ARG A 50 -44.52 24.04 13.72
CA ARG A 50 -45.41 24.59 12.69
C ARG A 50 -45.36 23.85 11.36
N THR A 51 -44.48 22.86 11.23
CA THR A 51 -44.37 22.02 10.03
C THR A 51 -45.27 20.80 10.14
N GLU A 52 -45.46 20.07 9.04
CA GLU A 52 -46.23 18.80 9.04
C GLU A 52 -45.65 17.72 9.97
N PHE A 53 -44.39 17.88 10.39
CA PHE A 53 -43.71 16.95 11.29
C PHE A 53 -44.03 17.20 12.78
N GLY A 54 -44.45 18.41 13.13
CA GLY A 54 -44.83 18.79 14.51
C GLY A 54 -43.69 18.80 15.54
N GLN A 55 -42.46 18.48 15.15
CA GLN A 55 -41.27 18.44 16.00
C GLN A 55 -40.01 18.49 15.14
N ARG A 56 -38.85 18.74 15.75
CA ARG A 56 -37.56 18.78 15.04
C ARG A 56 -37.21 17.44 14.38
N VAL A 57 -36.81 17.53 13.11
CA VAL A 57 -36.39 16.39 12.30
C VAL A 57 -34.87 16.26 12.36
N VAL A 58 -34.34 15.05 12.42
CA VAL A 58 -32.91 14.78 12.32
C VAL A 58 -32.45 14.98 10.88
N HIS A 59 -31.26 15.56 10.66
CA HIS A 59 -30.68 15.64 9.31
C HIS A 59 -30.57 14.25 8.69
N GLY A 60 -31.05 14.07 7.46
CA GLY A 60 -30.96 12.77 6.78
C GLY A 60 -29.53 12.23 6.71
N PHE A 61 -28.57 13.12 6.43
CA PHE A 61 -27.15 12.77 6.35
C PHE A 61 -26.50 12.47 7.71
N LEU A 62 -27.09 12.91 8.82
CA LEU A 62 -26.59 12.55 10.16
C LEU A 62 -26.71 11.05 10.38
N HIS A 63 -27.91 10.49 10.21
CA HIS A 63 -28.07 9.04 10.38
C HIS A 63 -27.48 8.25 9.19
N ALA A 64 -27.47 8.81 7.97
CA ALA A 64 -26.77 8.18 6.84
C ALA A 64 -25.25 8.05 7.07
N SER A 65 -24.64 8.95 7.86
CA SER A 65 -23.22 8.87 8.21
C SER A 65 -22.85 7.58 8.97
N LEU A 66 -23.83 6.93 9.61
CA LEU A 66 -23.64 5.63 10.24
C LEU A 66 -23.20 4.55 9.24
N LEU A 67 -23.60 4.66 7.97
CA LEU A 67 -23.14 3.75 6.91
C LEU A 67 -21.64 3.87 6.68
N SER A 68 -21.06 5.08 6.79
CA SER A 68 -19.61 5.28 6.72
C SER A 68 -18.90 4.50 7.83
N THR A 69 -19.41 4.61 9.07
CA THR A 69 -18.88 3.83 10.20
C THR A 69 -19.03 2.33 9.96
N LEU A 70 -20.21 1.89 9.54
CA LEU A 70 -20.49 0.48 9.29
C LEU A 70 -19.55 -0.11 8.23
N VAL A 71 -19.40 0.58 7.11
CA VAL A 71 -18.60 0.12 5.97
C VAL A 71 -17.11 0.16 6.26
N GLY A 72 -16.64 1.26 6.87
CA GLY A 72 -15.23 1.46 7.17
C GLY A 72 -14.71 0.56 8.31
N THR A 73 -15.58 0.14 9.24
CA THR A 73 -15.15 -0.59 10.44
C THR A 73 -15.64 -2.03 10.52
N LYS A 74 -16.77 -2.38 9.90
CA LYS A 74 -17.36 -3.73 10.00
C LYS A 74 -17.42 -4.48 8.67
N LEU A 75 -18.03 -3.91 7.62
CA LEU A 75 -18.30 -4.63 6.37
C LEU A 75 -18.22 -3.71 5.14
N PRO A 76 -17.16 -3.80 4.31
CA PRO A 76 -16.04 -4.72 4.38
C PRO A 76 -15.14 -4.54 5.60
N GLY A 77 -15.13 -3.35 6.20
CA GLY A 77 -14.24 -3.01 7.31
C GLY A 77 -12.87 -2.55 6.82
N ARG A 78 -11.81 -2.99 7.50
CA ARG A 78 -10.43 -2.57 7.23
C ARG A 78 -10.08 -2.65 5.73
N GLY A 79 -9.57 -1.55 5.18
CA GLY A 79 -9.22 -1.45 3.75
C GLY A 79 -10.37 -1.05 2.83
N ALA A 80 -11.57 -0.80 3.35
CA ALA A 80 -12.68 -0.26 2.58
C ALA A 80 -12.41 1.17 2.11
N LEU A 81 -12.43 1.38 0.79
CA LEU A 81 -12.52 2.68 0.14
C LEU A 81 -13.96 2.86 -0.37
N TYR A 82 -14.69 3.80 0.24
CA TYR A 82 -16.07 4.11 -0.15
C TYR A 82 -16.08 4.86 -1.49
N VAL A 83 -16.60 4.25 -2.55
CA VAL A 83 -16.59 4.83 -3.91
C VAL A 83 -17.86 5.62 -4.19
N SER A 84 -19.02 5.05 -3.90
CA SER A 84 -20.31 5.72 -4.08
C SER A 84 -21.38 5.18 -3.14
N GLN A 85 -22.42 5.98 -2.94
CA GLN A 85 -23.60 5.65 -2.15
C GLN A 85 -24.83 6.26 -2.84
N SER A 86 -25.84 5.46 -3.17
CA SER A 86 -27.17 5.96 -3.48
C SER A 86 -28.00 6.09 -2.21
N ILE A 87 -28.83 7.12 -2.09
CA ILE A 87 -29.63 7.36 -0.89
C ILE A 87 -31.06 7.74 -1.30
N ALA A 88 -32.02 7.03 -0.72
CA ALA A 88 -33.42 7.43 -0.70
C ALA A 88 -33.89 7.51 0.77
N PHE A 89 -34.23 8.72 1.21
CA PHE A 89 -34.89 8.93 2.50
C PHE A 89 -36.37 8.65 2.36
N THR A 90 -36.86 7.60 3.00
CA THR A 90 -38.24 7.12 2.85
C THR A 90 -39.16 7.62 3.96
N ARG A 91 -38.61 7.98 5.13
CA ARG A 91 -39.33 8.50 6.30
C ARG A 91 -38.41 9.43 7.13
N PRO A 92 -38.97 10.41 7.86
CA PRO A 92 -38.18 11.24 8.76
C PRO A 92 -37.72 10.44 9.99
N VAL A 93 -36.60 10.88 10.57
CA VAL A 93 -36.08 10.43 11.86
C VAL A 93 -36.22 11.60 12.84
N PHE A 94 -36.62 11.32 14.08
CA PHE A 94 -36.79 12.30 15.14
C PHE A 94 -35.72 12.14 16.23
N ILE A 95 -35.51 13.19 17.00
CA ILE A 95 -34.60 13.16 18.14
C ILE A 95 -35.13 12.16 19.18
N GLY A 96 -34.25 11.31 19.70
CA GLY A 96 -34.58 10.21 20.62
C GLY A 96 -34.85 8.88 19.92
N ASP A 97 -34.98 8.85 18.60
CA ASP A 97 -35.12 7.61 17.86
C ASP A 97 -33.90 6.72 17.96
N THR A 98 -34.15 5.42 18.04
CA THR A 98 -33.12 4.41 17.83
C THR A 98 -33.21 3.84 16.42
N VAL A 99 -32.11 3.96 15.67
CA VAL A 99 -31.98 3.47 14.31
C VAL A 99 -30.93 2.38 14.20
N GLU A 100 -31.18 1.39 13.33
CA GLU A 100 -30.23 0.36 12.93
C GLU A 100 -29.80 0.62 11.49
N ALA A 101 -28.51 0.93 11.29
CA ALA A 101 -27.91 0.97 9.97
C ALA A 101 -27.36 -0.42 9.63
N SER A 102 -27.69 -0.94 8.45
CA SER A 102 -27.34 -2.29 8.02
C SER A 102 -26.82 -2.31 6.59
N ALA A 103 -25.93 -3.26 6.32
CA ALA A 103 -25.36 -3.52 5.00
C ALA A 103 -25.34 -5.02 4.73
N ILE A 104 -25.68 -5.41 3.50
CA ILE A 104 -25.65 -6.80 3.02
C ILE A 104 -24.84 -6.85 1.72
N VAL A 105 -23.88 -7.78 1.63
CA VAL A 105 -23.11 -7.99 0.40
C VAL A 105 -24.01 -8.60 -0.67
N GLU A 106 -24.20 -7.89 -1.78
CA GLU A 106 -24.98 -8.38 -2.93
C GLU A 106 -24.09 -8.96 -4.03
N ALA A 107 -22.92 -8.36 -4.24
CA ALA A 107 -21.97 -8.81 -5.25
C ALA A 107 -20.53 -8.52 -4.83
N ILE A 108 -19.62 -9.39 -5.26
CA ILE A 108 -18.18 -9.25 -5.09
C ILE A 108 -17.52 -9.46 -6.45
N ASP A 109 -16.84 -8.43 -6.94
CA ASP A 109 -15.96 -8.51 -8.10
C ASP A 109 -14.52 -8.61 -7.61
N ILE A 110 -13.93 -9.79 -7.82
CA ILE A 110 -12.56 -10.10 -7.38
C ILE A 110 -11.50 -9.36 -8.21
N GLU A 111 -11.76 -9.14 -9.50
CA GLU A 111 -10.82 -8.53 -10.43
C GLU A 111 -10.69 -7.04 -10.14
N THR A 112 -11.82 -6.33 -10.07
CA THR A 112 -11.84 -4.89 -9.77
C THR A 112 -11.75 -4.59 -8.28
N ARG A 113 -11.90 -5.63 -7.44
CA ARG A 113 -11.92 -5.57 -5.97
C ARG A 113 -13.05 -4.70 -5.43
N VAL A 114 -14.19 -4.72 -6.13
CA VAL A 114 -15.38 -3.95 -5.79
C VAL A 114 -16.40 -4.86 -5.11
N VAL A 115 -16.99 -4.35 -4.04
CA VAL A 115 -18.07 -4.98 -3.30
C VAL A 115 -19.28 -4.06 -3.39
N THR A 116 -20.40 -4.62 -3.85
CA THR A 116 -21.70 -3.93 -3.87
C THR A 116 -22.48 -4.33 -2.62
N LEU A 117 -22.90 -3.33 -1.84
CA LEU A 117 -23.69 -3.54 -0.63
C LEU A 117 -25.07 -2.93 -0.79
N ARG A 118 -26.12 -3.68 -0.44
CA ARG A 118 -27.42 -3.07 -0.13
C ARG A 118 -27.37 -2.49 1.26
N THR A 119 -27.70 -1.21 1.38
CA THR A 119 -27.67 -0.46 2.63
C THR A 119 -29.08 -0.02 3.02
N GLU A 120 -29.44 -0.22 4.28
CA GLU A 120 -30.74 0.19 4.81
C GLU A 120 -30.57 0.76 6.21
N ILE A 121 -31.40 1.76 6.55
CA ILE A 121 -31.55 2.25 7.93
C ILE A 121 -33.01 2.05 8.33
N THR A 122 -33.22 1.37 9.45
CA THR A 122 -34.54 1.12 10.02
C THR A 122 -34.66 1.73 11.42
N ARG A 123 -35.84 2.25 11.77
CA ARG A 123 -36.18 2.67 13.13
C ARG A 123 -36.64 1.46 13.97
N SER A 124 -36.56 1.56 15.30
CA SER A 124 -37.28 0.68 16.23
C SER A 124 -38.73 0.46 15.77
N GLY A 125 -39.11 -0.81 15.54
CA GLY A 125 -40.39 -1.19 14.94
C GLY A 125 -40.30 -1.72 13.50
N GLY A 126 -39.12 -1.66 12.88
CA GLY A 126 -38.84 -2.25 11.56
C GLY A 126 -39.16 -1.33 10.37
N GLU A 127 -39.57 -0.10 10.62
CA GLU A 127 -39.84 0.88 9.58
C GLU A 127 -38.55 1.32 8.89
N THR A 128 -38.49 1.19 7.57
CA THR A 128 -37.35 1.70 6.80
C THR A 128 -37.44 3.21 6.64
N VAL A 129 -36.38 3.90 7.09
CA VAL A 129 -36.21 5.37 6.98
C VAL A 129 -35.24 5.76 5.87
N MET A 130 -34.33 4.85 5.50
CA MET A 130 -33.41 5.05 4.38
C MET A 130 -33.15 3.72 3.65
N ARG A 131 -33.08 3.77 2.33
CA ARG A 131 -32.55 2.67 1.49
C ARG A 131 -31.50 3.19 0.52
N GLY A 132 -30.63 2.30 0.06
CA GLY A 132 -29.58 2.64 -0.88
C GLY A 132 -28.69 1.46 -1.23
N THR A 133 -27.68 1.77 -2.04
CA THR A 133 -26.63 0.84 -2.44
C THR A 133 -25.28 1.54 -2.30
N ALA A 134 -24.32 0.87 -1.68
CA ALA A 134 -22.94 1.32 -1.58
C ALA A 134 -22.05 0.53 -2.54
N THR A 135 -21.16 1.24 -3.22
CA THR A 135 -20.04 0.64 -3.95
C THR A 135 -18.76 0.87 -3.17
N VAL A 136 -18.07 -0.20 -2.80
CA VAL A 136 -16.89 -0.15 -1.93
C VAL A 136 -15.75 -0.91 -2.59
N ARG A 137 -14.59 -0.27 -2.74
CA ARG A 137 -13.39 -0.95 -3.21
C ARG A 137 -12.58 -1.43 -2.01
N VAL A 138 -12.23 -2.71 -1.97
CA VAL A 138 -11.40 -3.28 -0.90
C VAL A 138 -9.93 -3.19 -1.31
N LEU A 139 -9.20 -2.27 -0.70
CA LEU A 139 -7.80 -2.04 -0.99
C LEU A 139 -6.96 -3.25 -0.59
N ARG A 140 -5.88 -3.48 -1.34
CA ARG A 140 -4.78 -4.31 -0.84
C ARG A 140 -4.03 -3.46 0.17
N LEU A 141 -4.11 -3.87 1.43
CA LEU A 141 -3.19 -3.33 2.41
C LEU A 141 -1.84 -3.93 2.08
N ALA A 142 -0.80 -3.09 1.98
CA ALA A 142 0.54 -3.60 2.14
C ALA A 142 0.55 -4.42 3.43
N ALA A 143 1.25 -5.56 3.45
CA ALA A 143 1.58 -6.19 4.71
C ALA A 143 2.04 -5.06 5.64
N GLU A 144 1.51 -5.01 6.86
CA GLU A 144 2.11 -4.17 7.89
C GLU A 144 3.61 -4.42 7.74
N LYS A 145 4.39 -3.36 7.47
CA LYS A 145 5.83 -3.48 7.67
C LYS A 145 5.88 -3.95 9.10
N ALA A 146 6.14 -5.24 9.30
CA ALA A 146 6.43 -5.78 10.60
C ALA A 146 7.44 -4.77 11.13
N GLN A 147 7.07 -4.05 12.20
CA GLN A 147 8.07 -3.32 12.95
C GLN A 147 9.20 -4.32 13.12
N ASP A 148 10.37 -3.89 12.67
CA ASP A 148 11.52 -4.64 12.18
C ASP A 148 12.14 -5.56 13.25
N ALA A 149 11.34 -6.47 13.79
CA ALA A 149 11.64 -7.33 14.93
C ALA A 149 11.72 -8.80 14.49
N SER A 150 11.08 -9.19 13.38
CA SER A 150 11.08 -10.58 12.91
C SER A 150 12.18 -10.92 11.90
N LEU A 151 12.93 -9.94 11.38
CA LEU A 151 14.18 -10.18 10.64
C LEU A 151 15.42 -10.24 11.57
N ALA A 152 15.28 -9.94 12.87
CA ALA A 152 16.31 -10.22 13.85
C ALA A 152 16.37 -11.71 14.25
N GLY A 153 15.32 -12.49 13.97
CA GLY A 153 15.18 -13.88 14.43
C GLY A 153 15.75 -14.96 13.49
N ALA A 154 16.04 -14.63 12.24
CA ALA A 154 16.75 -15.51 11.30
C ALA A 154 18.04 -14.82 10.82
N ARG A 155 18.90 -14.42 11.76
CA ARG A 155 20.31 -14.20 11.45
C ARG A 155 20.94 -15.55 11.18
N VAL A 156 20.96 -15.98 9.92
CA VAL A 156 22.04 -16.84 9.46
C VAL A 156 23.14 -15.90 8.98
N ALA A 157 23.85 -15.29 9.94
CA ALA A 157 25.12 -14.64 9.61
C ALA A 157 26.03 -15.70 8.98
N GLY A 158 26.72 -15.35 7.90
CA GLY A 158 27.64 -16.26 7.22
C GLY A 158 27.06 -17.13 6.11
N LEU A 159 25.85 -16.85 5.59
CA LEU A 159 25.31 -17.55 4.40
C LEU A 159 26.25 -17.54 3.19
N LEU A 160 27.13 -16.55 3.11
CA LEU A 160 28.09 -16.35 2.03
C LEU A 160 29.54 -16.37 2.54
N ASP A 161 29.79 -16.96 3.71
CA ASP A 161 31.14 -17.05 4.28
C ASP A 161 32.14 -17.63 3.26
N GLY A 162 33.23 -16.89 3.05
CA GLY A 162 34.30 -17.27 2.14
C GLY A 162 33.98 -17.13 0.66
N ARG A 163 32.81 -16.61 0.27
CA ARG A 163 32.46 -16.36 -1.13
C ARG A 163 32.97 -15.03 -1.62
N VAL A 164 33.37 -14.96 -2.90
CA VAL A 164 33.74 -13.72 -3.57
C VAL A 164 32.60 -13.28 -4.49
N ALA A 165 32.13 -12.05 -4.31
CA ALA A 165 31.01 -11.51 -5.06
C ALA A 165 31.36 -10.20 -5.78
N LEU A 166 30.99 -10.07 -7.05
CA LEU A 166 31.09 -8.84 -7.83
C LEU A 166 29.70 -8.22 -7.95
N VAL A 167 29.56 -6.96 -7.55
CA VAL A 167 28.33 -6.20 -7.74
C VAL A 167 28.61 -5.04 -8.68
N THR A 168 28.06 -5.10 -9.90
CA THR A 168 28.21 -4.01 -10.88
C THR A 168 27.34 -2.82 -10.52
N GLY A 169 27.86 -1.59 -10.67
CA GLY A 169 27.12 -0.38 -10.29
C GLY A 169 26.79 -0.28 -8.79
N ALA A 170 27.66 -0.83 -7.92
CA ALA A 170 27.42 -0.96 -6.49
C ALA A 170 27.46 0.34 -5.69
N SER A 171 27.98 1.43 -6.26
CA SER A 171 28.11 2.71 -5.55
C SER A 171 26.82 3.27 -4.91
N ARG A 172 25.62 2.96 -5.44
CA ARG A 172 24.34 3.57 -5.01
C ARG A 172 23.15 2.63 -5.20
N GLY A 173 22.01 3.00 -4.62
CA GLY A 173 20.73 2.35 -4.86
C GLY A 173 20.73 0.86 -4.50
N ILE A 174 20.14 0.04 -5.38
CA ILE A 174 20.01 -1.42 -5.18
C ILE A 174 21.38 -2.08 -5.07
N GLY A 175 22.31 -1.77 -5.98
CA GLY A 175 23.67 -2.31 -5.93
C GLY A 175 24.39 -2.07 -4.60
N ARG A 176 24.23 -0.87 -4.02
CA ARG A 176 24.80 -0.53 -2.70
C ARG A 176 24.21 -1.42 -1.60
N ALA A 177 22.89 -1.54 -1.58
CA ALA A 177 22.20 -2.34 -0.58
C ALA A 177 22.57 -3.83 -0.70
N THR A 178 22.69 -4.35 -1.93
CA THR A 178 23.12 -5.73 -2.18
C THR A 178 24.55 -5.97 -1.73
N ALA A 179 25.49 -5.10 -2.08
CA ALA A 179 26.89 -5.21 -1.68
C ALA A 179 27.04 -5.18 -0.14
N ALA A 180 26.36 -4.26 0.54
CA ALA A 180 26.35 -4.21 2.01
C ALA A 180 25.75 -5.49 2.62
N LEU A 181 24.64 -5.98 2.06
CA LEU A 181 24.02 -7.22 2.55
C LEU A 181 24.92 -8.44 2.35
N PHE A 182 25.61 -8.54 1.21
CA PHE A 182 26.51 -9.66 0.93
C PHE A 182 27.71 -9.66 1.87
N ALA A 183 28.33 -8.50 2.09
CA ALA A 183 29.45 -8.37 3.01
C ALA A 183 29.04 -8.72 4.45
N ARG A 184 27.86 -8.26 4.90
CA ARG A 184 27.28 -8.62 6.21
C ARG A 184 26.99 -10.12 6.36
N ASN A 185 26.93 -10.86 5.26
CA ASN A 185 26.73 -12.31 5.26
C ASN A 185 28.02 -13.09 4.95
N GLY A 186 29.19 -12.46 5.05
CA GLY A 186 30.49 -13.14 5.01
C GLY A 186 31.20 -13.16 3.66
N ALA A 187 30.62 -12.56 2.62
CA ALA A 187 31.26 -12.48 1.32
C ALA A 187 32.36 -11.41 1.29
N THR A 188 33.43 -11.66 0.54
CA THR A 188 34.32 -10.59 0.06
C THR A 188 33.70 -9.95 -1.17
N VAL A 189 33.32 -8.68 -1.06
CA VAL A 189 32.56 -7.99 -2.12
C VAL A 189 33.44 -7.05 -2.95
N TRP A 190 33.51 -7.29 -4.25
CA TRP A 190 34.03 -6.36 -5.25
C TRP A 190 32.95 -5.35 -5.63
N ILE A 191 33.18 -4.09 -5.25
CA ILE A 191 32.30 -2.96 -5.48
C ILE A 191 32.73 -2.31 -6.80
N ASN A 192 32.04 -2.65 -7.88
CA ASN A 192 32.28 -1.99 -9.16
C ASN A 192 31.60 -0.61 -9.21
N TYR A 193 32.34 0.37 -9.70
CA TYR A 193 31.84 1.71 -10.02
C TYR A 193 32.43 2.23 -11.32
N HIS A 194 31.73 3.15 -11.99
CA HIS A 194 32.25 3.86 -13.16
C HIS A 194 32.67 5.29 -12.78
N LYS A 195 31.71 6.17 -12.47
CA LYS A 195 31.97 7.61 -12.23
C LYS A 195 31.94 8.03 -10.76
N SER A 196 31.28 7.26 -9.90
CA SER A 196 30.95 7.66 -8.53
C SER A 196 31.92 7.09 -7.48
N ARG A 197 33.21 7.42 -7.61
CA ARG A 197 34.26 6.91 -6.72
C ARG A 197 33.98 7.19 -5.24
N ALA A 198 33.69 8.44 -4.89
CA ALA A 198 33.44 8.83 -3.50
C ALA A 198 32.27 8.05 -2.86
N ALA A 199 31.23 7.71 -3.64
CA ALA A 199 30.11 6.92 -3.13
C ALA A 199 30.48 5.43 -2.96
N ALA A 200 31.36 4.91 -3.81
CA ALA A 200 31.90 3.56 -3.67
C ALA A 200 32.85 3.46 -2.46
N GLU A 201 33.72 4.45 -2.26
CA GLU A 201 34.61 4.57 -1.10
C GLU A 201 33.81 4.67 0.21
N ALA A 202 32.75 5.47 0.24
CA ALA A 202 31.87 5.55 1.40
C ALA A 202 31.20 4.19 1.73
N LEU A 203 30.75 3.44 0.71
CA LEU A 203 30.23 2.08 0.93
C LEU A 203 31.31 1.13 1.44
N ALA A 204 32.53 1.20 0.88
CA ALA A 204 33.63 0.37 1.34
C ALA A 204 33.95 0.64 2.81
N GLN A 205 33.96 1.91 3.22
CA GLN A 205 34.15 2.27 4.62
C GLN A 205 33.06 1.69 5.52
N ASP A 206 31.78 1.84 5.15
CA ASP A 206 30.66 1.26 5.92
C ASP A 206 30.78 -0.27 6.08
N ILE A 207 31.27 -0.96 5.05
CA ILE A 207 31.47 -2.41 5.06
C ILE A 207 32.62 -2.78 6.01
N LEU A 208 33.75 -2.07 5.92
CA LEU A 208 34.90 -2.28 6.79
C LEU A 208 34.58 -1.98 8.26
N ASP A 209 33.82 -0.90 8.53
CA ASP A 209 33.36 -0.54 9.88
C ASP A 209 32.41 -1.57 10.49
N SER A 210 31.84 -2.44 9.65
CA SER A 210 30.95 -3.55 10.04
C SER A 210 31.67 -4.91 10.05
N ASP A 211 33.00 -4.92 10.10
CA ASP A 211 33.87 -6.11 10.03
C ASP A 211 33.69 -6.96 8.75
N GLY A 212 33.15 -6.36 7.69
CA GLY A 212 33.00 -7.00 6.37
C GLY A 212 34.24 -6.84 5.48
N SER A 213 34.30 -7.64 4.41
CA SER A 213 35.41 -7.60 3.45
C SER A 213 34.96 -7.06 2.09
N CYS A 214 35.72 -6.11 1.53
CA CYS A 214 35.45 -5.59 0.20
C CYS A 214 36.71 -5.12 -0.55
N ARG A 215 36.56 -4.96 -1.86
CA ARG A 215 37.51 -4.32 -2.78
C ARG A 215 36.77 -3.34 -3.68
N LEU A 216 37.46 -2.29 -4.09
CA LEU A 216 36.94 -1.33 -5.06
C LEU A 216 37.53 -1.66 -6.43
N VAL A 217 36.70 -1.67 -7.47
CA VAL A 217 37.18 -1.79 -8.85
C VAL A 217 36.46 -0.82 -9.77
N GLN A 218 37.23 -0.05 -10.54
CA GLN A 218 36.66 0.90 -11.49
C GLN A 218 36.59 0.27 -12.88
N ALA A 219 35.39 0.16 -13.45
CA ALA A 219 35.21 -0.25 -14.83
C ALA A 219 33.89 0.27 -15.39
N ASP A 220 33.92 0.73 -16.65
CA ASP A 220 32.74 0.83 -17.49
C ASP A 220 32.39 -0.56 -18.05
N VAL A 221 31.30 -1.14 -17.54
CA VAL A 221 30.80 -2.47 -17.96
C VAL A 221 30.21 -2.49 -19.39
N THR A 222 30.40 -1.42 -20.16
CA THR A 222 30.10 -1.37 -21.60
C THR A 222 31.37 -1.46 -22.46
N ARG A 223 32.55 -1.60 -21.84
CA ARG A 223 33.86 -1.60 -22.49
C ARG A 223 34.58 -2.92 -22.21
N ASP A 224 34.67 -3.80 -23.21
CA ASP A 224 35.26 -5.15 -23.08
C ASP A 224 36.67 -5.14 -22.45
N VAL A 225 37.51 -4.17 -22.82
CA VAL A 225 38.87 -4.03 -22.25
C VAL A 225 38.85 -3.75 -20.74
N GLU A 226 37.89 -2.95 -20.27
CA GLU A 226 37.77 -2.64 -18.84
C GLU A 226 37.14 -3.79 -18.06
N ILE A 227 36.22 -4.53 -18.68
CA ILE A 227 35.64 -5.75 -18.12
C ILE A 227 36.74 -6.81 -17.94
N ALA A 228 37.53 -7.07 -18.99
CA ALA A 228 38.62 -8.03 -18.93
C ALA A 228 39.61 -7.70 -17.80
N ARG A 229 40.05 -6.44 -17.71
CA ARG A 229 40.93 -5.99 -16.62
C ARG A 229 40.29 -6.17 -15.24
N MET A 230 39.03 -5.78 -15.08
CA MET A 230 38.30 -5.96 -13.81
C MET A 230 38.23 -7.44 -13.42
N MET A 231 37.97 -8.34 -14.37
CA MET A 231 37.90 -9.77 -14.12
C MET A 231 39.28 -10.38 -13.81
N ASP A 232 40.33 -9.91 -14.47
CA ASP A 232 41.72 -10.32 -14.16
C ASP A 232 42.14 -9.91 -12.74
N GLU A 233 41.78 -8.70 -12.31
CA GLU A 233 42.02 -8.23 -10.94
C GLU A 233 41.31 -9.14 -9.92
N ILE A 234 40.04 -9.48 -10.15
CA ILE A 234 39.27 -10.38 -9.29
C ILE A 234 39.87 -11.80 -9.28
N ALA A 235 40.25 -12.31 -10.46
CA ALA A 235 40.85 -13.64 -10.59
C ALA A 235 42.17 -13.76 -9.83
N SER A 236 42.96 -12.67 -9.78
CA SER A 236 44.22 -12.64 -9.03
C SER A 236 44.05 -12.78 -7.50
N GLU A 237 42.86 -12.50 -6.97
CA GLU A 237 42.53 -12.61 -5.53
C GLU A 237 41.70 -13.87 -5.19
N GLY A 238 41.60 -14.85 -6.10
CA GLY A 238 40.98 -16.15 -5.82
C GLY A 238 39.73 -16.48 -6.65
N GLY A 239 39.37 -15.63 -7.61
CA GLY A 239 38.26 -15.87 -8.53
C GLY A 239 36.91 -15.36 -8.02
N LEU A 240 35.85 -15.63 -8.80
CA LEU A 240 34.50 -15.09 -8.57
C LEU A 240 33.49 -16.23 -8.36
N ASP A 241 32.78 -16.23 -7.23
CA ASP A 241 31.67 -17.15 -6.98
C ASP A 241 30.33 -16.59 -7.45
N ILE A 242 30.11 -15.28 -7.22
CA ILE A 242 28.81 -14.65 -7.37
C ILE A 242 28.92 -13.38 -8.20
N LEU A 243 28.12 -13.28 -9.25
CA LEU A 243 27.98 -12.08 -10.05
C LEU A 243 26.58 -11.48 -9.87
N VAL A 244 26.53 -10.24 -9.41
CA VAL A 244 25.30 -9.43 -9.37
C VAL A 244 25.35 -8.41 -10.49
N ASN A 245 24.61 -8.71 -11.55
CA ASN A 245 24.48 -7.85 -12.71
C ASN A 245 23.46 -6.72 -12.45
N ASN A 246 23.94 -5.62 -11.88
CA ASN A 246 23.09 -4.52 -11.40
C ASN A 246 23.37 -3.19 -12.13
N ALA A 247 24.54 -3.01 -12.73
CA ALA A 247 24.80 -1.86 -13.58
C ALA A 247 23.81 -1.87 -14.75
N GLY A 248 23.11 -0.75 -14.93
CA GLY A 248 22.14 -0.59 -16.01
C GLY A 248 22.17 0.84 -16.55
N PRO A 249 21.75 1.03 -17.82
CA PRO A 249 21.62 2.35 -18.39
C PRO A 249 20.55 3.15 -17.64
N LYS A 250 20.59 4.48 -17.80
CA LYS A 250 19.50 5.34 -17.32
C LYS A 250 18.19 4.86 -17.95
N ILE A 251 17.21 4.53 -17.12
CA ILE A 251 15.88 4.15 -17.59
C ILE A 251 15.23 5.37 -18.22
N VAL A 252 15.00 5.31 -19.54
CA VAL A 252 14.26 6.33 -20.27
C VAL A 252 12.82 5.86 -20.40
N SER A 253 11.91 6.47 -19.65
CA SER A 253 10.48 6.18 -19.76
C SER A 253 9.96 6.60 -21.13
N ARG A 254 9.34 5.66 -21.84
CA ARG A 254 8.66 5.88 -23.12
C ARG A 254 7.32 5.13 -23.13
N PRO A 255 6.28 5.66 -23.79
CA PRO A 255 5.05 4.91 -24.02
C PRO A 255 5.37 3.58 -24.69
N PHE A 256 4.68 2.51 -24.28
CA PHE A 256 4.90 1.16 -24.82
C PHE A 256 4.83 1.12 -26.35
N ALA A 257 3.87 1.85 -26.94
CA ALA A 257 3.69 1.96 -28.39
C ALA A 257 4.85 2.65 -29.14
N ARG A 258 5.84 3.22 -28.43
CA ARG A 258 7.04 3.87 -28.98
C ARG A 258 8.33 3.12 -28.65
N LEU A 259 8.23 1.89 -28.14
CA LEU A 259 9.37 1.01 -27.98
C LEU A 259 9.60 0.26 -29.29
N ASP A 260 10.85 0.29 -29.77
CA ASP A 260 11.29 -0.52 -30.90
C ASP A 260 12.17 -1.68 -30.43
N TRP A 261 12.35 -2.67 -31.29
CA TRP A 261 13.15 -3.85 -30.99
C TRP A 261 14.62 -3.51 -30.68
N GLN A 262 15.16 -2.49 -31.35
CA GLN A 262 16.55 -2.07 -31.13
C GLN A 262 16.75 -1.55 -29.70
N ALA A 263 15.84 -0.71 -29.20
CA ALA A 263 15.90 -0.19 -27.84
C ALA A 263 15.78 -1.30 -26.78
N LEU A 264 14.95 -2.32 -27.02
CA LEU A 264 14.84 -3.48 -26.14
C LEU A 264 16.11 -4.34 -26.18
N SER A 265 16.61 -4.65 -27.38
CA SER A 265 17.85 -5.40 -27.60
C SER A 265 19.03 -4.72 -26.93
N ASP A 266 19.21 -3.41 -27.14
CA ASP A 266 20.31 -2.67 -26.52
C ASP A 266 20.20 -2.62 -24.98
N ALA A 267 18.99 -2.59 -24.42
CA ALA A 267 18.78 -2.64 -22.98
C ALA A 267 19.13 -4.03 -22.42
N TYR A 268 18.73 -5.09 -23.12
CA TYR A 268 19.07 -6.47 -22.77
C TYR A 268 20.58 -6.70 -22.83
N GLU A 269 21.25 -6.30 -23.90
CA GLU A 269 22.70 -6.45 -24.05
C GLU A 269 23.49 -5.67 -23.00
N ARG A 270 23.04 -4.45 -22.65
CA ARG A 270 23.71 -3.64 -21.64
C ARG A 270 23.48 -4.12 -20.21
N ILE A 271 22.29 -4.65 -19.92
CA ILE A 271 22.00 -5.19 -18.60
C ILE A 271 22.56 -6.59 -18.55
N VAL A 272 21.97 -7.56 -19.24
CA VAL A 272 22.33 -8.99 -19.14
C VAL A 272 23.68 -9.31 -19.76
N GLY A 273 23.97 -8.81 -20.97
CA GLY A 273 25.18 -9.19 -21.73
C GLY A 273 26.50 -8.64 -21.18
N SER A 274 26.47 -7.55 -20.41
CA SER A 274 27.66 -6.81 -19.95
C SER A 274 28.68 -7.61 -19.14
N ALA A 275 28.28 -8.71 -18.52
CA ALA A 275 29.14 -9.49 -17.63
C ALA A 275 29.46 -10.91 -18.14
N PHE A 276 29.02 -11.25 -19.36
CA PHE A 276 29.25 -12.55 -20.01
C PHE A 276 30.04 -12.43 -21.33
N ARG A 277 30.70 -11.29 -21.56
CA ARG A 277 31.51 -11.00 -22.74
C ARG A 277 32.98 -10.97 -22.40
#